data_AF-A0A964PP79-F1
#
_entry.id   AF-A0A964PP79-F1
#
_cell.length_a   1.000
_cell.length_b   1.000
_cell.length_c   1.000
_cell.angle_alpha   90.00
_cell.angle_beta   90.00
_cell.angle_gamma   90.00
#
_symmetry.space_group_name_H-M   'P 1'
#
loop_
_entity.id
_entity.type
_entity.pdbx_description
1 polymer ?
#
loop_
_entity_poly.entity_id
_entity_poly.type
_entity_poly.pdbx_seq_one_letter_code
_entity_poly.pdbx_strand_id
1 'polypeptide(L)'
;MNHFHAHAKQAGLALCLLSLITFKAWPQTADTARTTAAEALAAYARFALAPEQNLKEAPIFLGYMQSGAVHAVLNANLLFWMYRPFPPDVQAVLYAAYMGGNLHSQLETHKQGDDPAAGMSAAIDAYAGLKETHADLKIAEFEQLLEAQRAGNLASAVDALASGVKAP
;
A
#
# COMPACT_ATOMS: atom_id res chain seq x y z
N MET A 1 2.37 -51.97 -58.87
CA MET A 1 1.28 -52.19 -59.84
C MET A 1 0.16 -52.94 -59.13
N ASN A 2 -1.09 -52.56 -59.44
CA ASN A 2 -2.38 -53.10 -58.97
C ASN A 2 -2.76 -52.74 -57.53
N HIS A 3 -4.00 -52.39 -57.18
CA HIS A 3 -5.17 -51.81 -57.86
C HIS A 3 -6.07 -51.31 -56.72
N PHE A 4 -6.74 -50.18 -56.92
CA PHE A 4 -8.00 -49.69 -56.33
C PHE A 4 -8.70 -50.55 -55.26
N HIS A 5 -9.23 -49.91 -54.20
CA HIS A 5 -10.67 -49.92 -53.85
C HIS A 5 -11.00 -48.71 -52.95
N ALA A 6 -11.94 -47.89 -53.41
CA ALA A 6 -12.58 -46.82 -52.66
C ALA A 6 -13.75 -47.38 -51.85
N HIS A 7 -14.09 -46.80 -50.68
CA HIS A 7 -15.47 -46.78 -50.20
C HIS A 7 -15.73 -45.64 -49.20
N ALA A 8 -16.80 -44.92 -49.50
CA ALA A 8 -17.43 -43.78 -48.83
C ALA A 8 -17.78 -43.99 -47.34
N LYS A 9 -17.75 -42.90 -46.55
CA LYS A 9 -18.53 -42.70 -45.32
C LYS A 9 -18.91 -41.21 -45.23
N GLN A 10 -20.16 -40.89 -45.56
CA GLN A 10 -21.30 -40.68 -44.65
C GLN A 10 -21.44 -39.21 -44.20
N ALA A 11 -22.48 -38.58 -44.75
CA ALA A 11 -23.01 -37.29 -44.38
C ALA A 11 -23.61 -37.34 -42.97
N GLY A 12 -23.42 -36.27 -42.19
CA GLY A 12 -24.09 -36.03 -40.93
C GLY A 12 -24.35 -34.53 -40.79
N LEU A 13 -25.52 -34.08 -41.24
CA LEU A 13 -26.07 -32.76 -40.93
C LEU A 13 -26.50 -32.77 -39.45
N ALA A 14 -25.78 -32.07 -38.59
CA ALA A 14 -26.21 -31.79 -37.22
C ALA A 14 -26.78 -30.37 -37.16
N LEU A 15 -28.12 -30.30 -37.13
CA LEU A 15 -28.90 -29.10 -36.92
C LEU A 15 -28.85 -28.75 -35.41
N CYS A 16 -27.93 -27.87 -35.00
CA CYS A 16 -27.90 -27.35 -33.62
C CYS A 16 -28.98 -26.27 -33.46
N LEU A 17 -30.06 -26.63 -32.76
CA LEU A 17 -31.02 -25.67 -32.20
C LEU A 17 -30.31 -24.76 -31.17
N LEU A 18 -30.24 -23.47 -31.46
CA LEU A 18 -29.88 -22.44 -30.49
C LEU A 18 -31.03 -22.23 -29.51
N SER A 19 -30.92 -22.80 -28.32
CA SER A 19 -31.74 -22.43 -27.17
C SER A 19 -31.21 -21.12 -26.58
N LEU A 20 -31.87 -19.99 -26.88
CA LEU A 20 -31.64 -18.70 -26.25
C LEU A 20 -32.05 -18.77 -24.77
N ILE A 21 -31.10 -19.05 -23.88
CA ILE A 21 -31.28 -18.88 -22.44
C ILE A 21 -31.15 -17.39 -22.14
N THR A 22 -32.28 -16.72 -21.91
CA THR A 22 -32.31 -15.37 -21.36
C THR A 22 -31.96 -15.45 -19.87
N PHE A 23 -30.68 -15.31 -19.55
CA PHE A 23 -30.25 -15.02 -18.19
C PHE A 23 -30.85 -13.67 -17.77
N LYS A 24 -31.87 -13.69 -16.90
CA LYS A 24 -32.23 -12.50 -16.14
C LYS A 24 -31.04 -12.16 -15.26
N ALA A 25 -30.30 -11.11 -15.63
CA ALA A 25 -29.24 -10.56 -14.80
C ALA A 25 -29.82 -10.21 -13.44
N TRP A 26 -29.33 -10.87 -12.39
CA TRP A 26 -29.59 -10.49 -11.01
C TRP A 26 -29.09 -9.05 -10.82
N PRO A 27 -29.83 -8.15 -10.16
CA PRO A 27 -29.31 -6.82 -9.86
C PRO A 27 -28.04 -6.96 -9.02
N GLN A 28 -26.89 -6.58 -9.59
CA GLN A 28 -25.69 -6.29 -8.82
C GLN A 28 -26.07 -5.17 -7.85
N THR A 29 -26.15 -5.51 -6.56
CA THR A 29 -26.18 -4.52 -5.49
C THR A 29 -25.01 -3.57 -5.72
N ALA A 30 -25.32 -2.29 -5.88
CA ALA A 30 -24.35 -1.23 -6.12
C ALA A 30 -23.15 -1.39 -5.19
N ASP A 31 -21.98 -1.52 -5.80
CA ASP A 31 -20.67 -1.59 -5.18
C ASP A 31 -20.58 -0.47 -4.14
N THR A 32 -20.35 -0.79 -2.87
CA THR A 32 -20.05 0.20 -1.84
C THR A 32 -18.91 1.06 -2.36
N ALA A 33 -19.15 2.36 -2.57
CA ALA A 33 -18.23 3.26 -3.25
C ALA A 33 -16.77 3.01 -2.80
N ARG A 34 -15.99 2.35 -3.67
CA ARG A 34 -14.61 1.99 -3.40
C ARG A 34 -13.79 3.27 -3.51
N THR A 35 -13.07 3.62 -2.45
CA THR A 35 -12.10 4.73 -2.46
C THR A 35 -11.23 4.62 -3.71
N THR A 36 -11.09 5.71 -4.45
CA THR A 36 -10.25 5.78 -5.64
C THR A 36 -8.80 6.13 -5.27
N ALA A 37 -7.86 5.90 -6.19
CA ALA A 37 -6.45 6.28 -6.01
C ALA A 37 -6.29 7.79 -5.73
N ALA A 38 -7.04 8.62 -6.46
CA ALA A 38 -7.01 10.08 -6.31
C ALA A 38 -7.56 10.52 -4.95
N GLU A 39 -8.64 9.90 -4.47
CA GLU A 39 -9.19 10.19 -3.12
C GLU A 39 -8.21 9.77 -2.02
N ALA A 40 -7.54 8.62 -2.18
CA ALA A 40 -6.54 8.15 -1.23
C ALA A 40 -5.33 9.09 -1.16
N LEU A 41 -4.82 9.53 -2.32
CA LEU A 41 -3.73 10.52 -2.40
C LEU A 41 -4.14 11.87 -1.80
N ALA A 42 -5.34 12.35 -2.10
CA ALA A 42 -5.85 13.60 -1.54
C ALA A 42 -6.03 13.50 -0.01
N ALA A 43 -6.48 12.36 0.51
CA ALA A 43 -6.57 12.11 1.95
C ALA A 43 -5.19 12.07 2.61
N TYR A 44 -4.22 11.37 2.01
CA TYR A 44 -2.85 11.37 2.49
C TYR A 44 -2.23 12.78 2.47
N ALA A 45 -2.46 13.57 1.42
CA ALA A 45 -1.97 14.94 1.35
C ALA A 45 -2.55 15.83 2.47
N ARG A 46 -3.85 15.70 2.80
CA ARG A 46 -4.45 16.40 3.95
C ARG A 46 -3.87 15.92 5.27
N PHE A 47 -3.68 14.62 5.44
CA PHE A 47 -3.02 14.04 6.60
C PHE A 47 -1.60 14.61 6.79
N ALA A 48 -0.77 14.58 5.75
CA ALA A 48 0.64 14.96 5.80
C ALA A 48 0.89 16.43 6.19
N LEU A 49 -0.07 17.33 5.97
CA LEU A 49 0.04 18.74 6.38
C LEU A 49 0.06 18.92 7.90
N ALA A 50 -0.65 18.07 8.63
CA ALA A 50 -0.81 18.15 10.08
C ALA A 50 -1.20 16.77 10.63
N PRO A 51 -0.27 15.79 10.67
CA PRO A 51 -0.58 14.37 10.87
C PRO A 51 -1.39 14.06 12.13
N GLU A 52 -1.08 14.73 13.24
CA GLU A 52 -1.79 14.58 14.50
C GLU A 52 -3.22 15.12 14.42
N GLN A 53 -3.41 16.32 13.86
CA GLN A 53 -4.72 16.97 13.77
C GLN A 53 -5.62 16.36 12.69
N ASN A 54 -5.02 15.74 11.67
CA ASN A 54 -5.71 15.16 10.51
C ASN A 54 -5.70 13.63 10.50
N LEU A 55 -5.47 12.98 11.65
CA LEU A 55 -5.48 11.51 11.76
C LEU A 55 -6.79 10.86 11.25
N LYS A 56 -7.91 11.60 11.31
CA LYS A 56 -9.21 11.19 10.74
C LYS A 56 -9.19 10.88 9.23
N GLU A 57 -8.20 11.36 8.49
CA GLU A 57 -8.02 11.08 7.06
C GLU A 57 -7.39 9.70 6.82
N ALA A 58 -6.68 9.14 7.81
CA ALA A 58 -5.95 7.88 7.70
C ALA A 58 -6.81 6.69 7.24
N PRO A 59 -8.04 6.48 7.75
CA PRO A 59 -8.89 5.39 7.30
C PRO A 59 -9.18 5.40 5.79
N ILE A 60 -9.17 6.56 5.13
CA ILE A 60 -9.47 6.68 3.70
C ILE A 60 -8.35 6.05 2.87
N PHE A 61 -7.11 6.48 3.08
CA PHE A 61 -5.99 5.97 2.29
C PHE A 61 -5.55 4.57 2.74
N LEU A 62 -5.67 4.24 4.03
CA LEU A 62 -5.43 2.87 4.52
C LEU A 62 -6.46 1.89 3.95
N GLY A 63 -7.73 2.30 3.86
CA GLY A 63 -8.78 1.50 3.22
C GLY A 63 -8.50 1.25 1.73
N TYR A 64 -7.95 2.23 1.01
CA TYR A 64 -7.50 2.03 -0.36
C TYR A 64 -6.37 0.99 -0.47
N MET A 65 -5.37 1.06 0.41
CA MET A 65 -4.24 0.10 0.44
C MET A 65 -4.71 -1.33 0.69
N GLN A 66 -5.72 -1.53 1.56
CA GLN A 66 -6.32 -2.85 1.82
C GLN A 66 -6.93 -3.51 0.58
N SER A 67 -7.19 -2.73 -0.47
CA SER A 67 -7.71 -3.24 -1.74
C SER A 67 -6.67 -3.99 -2.58
N GLY A 68 -5.40 -3.99 -2.17
CA GLY A 68 -4.28 -4.67 -2.83
C GLY A 68 -3.61 -3.85 -3.94
N ALA A 69 -4.11 -2.64 -4.22
CA ALA A 69 -3.56 -1.75 -5.25
C ALA A 69 -2.20 -1.13 -4.86
N VAL A 70 -1.84 -1.15 -3.58
CA VAL A 70 -0.56 -0.70 -3.03
C VAL A 70 0.04 -1.84 -2.23
N HIS A 71 1.30 -2.16 -2.47
CA HIS A 71 1.99 -3.24 -1.77
C HIS A 71 2.92 -2.66 -0.70
N ALA A 72 2.63 -2.88 0.57
CA ALA A 72 3.52 -2.48 1.66
C ALA A 72 3.89 -3.71 2.49
N VAL A 73 5.20 -3.92 2.72
CA VAL A 73 5.68 -5.01 3.57
C VAL A 73 5.86 -4.49 4.99
N LEU A 74 5.15 -5.11 5.94
CA LEU A 74 5.26 -4.76 7.35
C LEU A 74 6.46 -5.52 7.96
N ASN A 75 7.58 -4.83 8.09
CA ASN A 75 8.77 -5.34 8.79
C ASN A 75 8.74 -4.85 10.25
N ALA A 76 8.88 -5.77 11.21
CA ALA A 76 8.82 -5.44 12.64
C ALA A 76 9.94 -4.50 13.11
N ASN A 77 11.12 -4.56 12.47
CA ASN A 77 12.22 -3.64 12.75
C ASN A 77 11.93 -2.24 12.19
N LEU A 78 11.22 -2.14 11.07
CA LEU A 78 10.79 -0.85 10.52
C LEU A 78 9.63 -0.26 11.31
N LEU A 79 8.74 -1.07 11.87
CA LEU A 79 7.60 -0.64 12.70
C LEU A 79 7.89 -0.76 14.20
N PHE A 80 9.16 -0.63 14.60
CA PHE A 80 9.62 -0.90 15.95
C PHE A 80 8.86 -0.14 17.05
N TRP A 81 8.33 1.06 16.75
CA TRP A 81 7.57 1.88 17.70
C TRP A 81 6.21 1.27 18.06
N MET A 82 5.62 0.47 17.16
CA MET A 82 4.33 -0.21 17.39
C MET A 82 4.40 -1.25 18.50
N TYR A 83 5.61 -1.71 18.85
CA TYR A 83 5.85 -2.76 19.83
C TYR A 83 6.42 -2.21 21.16
N ARG A 84 6.41 -0.90 21.35
CA ARG A 84 6.91 -0.20 22.55
C ARG A 84 5.80 0.59 23.23
N PRO A 85 5.92 0.93 24.53
CA PRO A 85 4.87 1.62 25.27
C PRO A 85 4.86 3.13 24.97
N PHE A 86 4.62 3.50 23.71
CA PHE A 86 4.36 4.88 23.33
C PHE A 86 2.86 5.19 23.38
N PRO A 87 2.47 6.47 23.50
CA PRO A 87 1.08 6.88 23.41
C PRO A 87 0.39 6.32 22.14
N PRO A 88 -0.84 5.78 22.21
CA PRO A 88 -1.50 5.15 21.06
C PRO A 88 -1.73 6.09 19.87
N ASP A 89 -1.97 7.37 20.14
CA ASP A 89 -2.09 8.43 19.14
C ASP A 89 -0.78 8.66 18.38
N VAL A 90 0.36 8.74 19.08
CA VAL A 90 1.70 8.80 18.47
C VAL A 90 1.93 7.58 17.59
N GLN A 91 1.62 6.37 18.07
CA GLN A 91 1.77 5.15 17.29
C GLN A 91 0.92 5.16 16.02
N ALA A 92 -0.34 5.58 16.12
CA ALA A 92 -1.27 5.66 15.01
C ALA A 92 -0.82 6.68 13.95
N VAL A 93 -0.35 7.86 14.38
CA VAL A 93 0.19 8.89 13.48
C VAL A 93 1.41 8.38 12.72
N LEU A 94 2.39 7.81 13.41
CA LEU A 94 3.62 7.29 12.79
C LEU A 94 3.32 6.12 11.84
N TYR A 95 2.40 5.23 12.22
CA TYR A 95 1.95 4.14 11.35
C TYR A 95 1.24 4.65 10.10
N ALA A 96 0.29 5.56 10.25
CA ALA A 96 -0.43 6.17 9.14
C ALA A 96 0.52 6.90 8.18
N ALA A 97 1.51 7.62 8.71
CA ALA A 97 2.54 8.27 7.93
C ALA A 97 3.40 7.29 7.15
N TYR A 98 3.89 6.21 7.78
CA TYR A 98 4.65 5.17 7.10
C TYR A 98 3.88 4.56 5.92
N MET A 99 2.62 4.19 6.16
CA MET A 99 1.76 3.61 5.13
C MET A 99 1.44 4.60 4.01
N GLY A 100 1.14 5.86 4.37
CA GLY A 100 0.85 6.92 3.43
C GLY A 100 2.03 7.29 2.52
N GLY A 101 3.26 7.30 3.05
CA GLY A 101 4.46 7.51 2.23
C GLY A 101 4.68 6.41 1.20
N ASN A 102 4.39 5.15 1.58
CA ASN A 102 4.46 3.99 0.70
C ASN A 102 3.37 4.02 -0.39
N LEU A 103 2.17 4.47 -0.03
CA LEU A 103 1.08 4.72 -0.99
C LEU A 103 1.45 5.83 -1.99
N HIS A 104 1.99 6.94 -1.50
CA HIS A 104 2.36 8.07 -2.32
C HIS A 104 3.44 7.69 -3.35
N SER A 105 4.49 6.95 -2.96
CA SER A 105 5.54 6.53 -3.90
C SER A 105 5.00 5.60 -5.00
N GLN A 106 4.10 4.67 -4.70
CA GLN A 106 3.59 3.75 -5.72
C GLN A 106 2.62 4.42 -6.68
N LEU A 107 1.78 5.35 -6.19
CA LEU A 107 0.75 5.97 -7.01
C LEU A 107 1.27 7.19 -7.80
N GLU A 108 2.08 8.06 -7.19
CA GLU A 108 2.57 9.29 -7.84
C GLU A 108 3.89 9.09 -8.57
N THR A 109 4.83 8.30 -8.01
CA THR A 109 6.14 8.08 -8.65
C THR A 109 6.22 6.79 -9.46
N HIS A 110 5.09 6.08 -9.57
CA HIS A 110 4.93 4.82 -10.32
C HIS A 110 5.90 3.71 -9.91
N LYS A 111 6.41 3.77 -8.66
CA LYS A 111 7.28 2.74 -8.14
C LYS A 111 6.55 1.40 -8.05
N GLN A 112 7.22 0.34 -8.49
CA GLN A 112 6.66 -1.00 -8.45
C GLN A 112 6.98 -1.65 -7.10
N GLY A 113 5.97 -1.83 -6.27
CA GLY A 113 6.09 -2.53 -4.99
C GLY A 113 6.52 -1.64 -3.82
N ASP A 114 6.85 -2.30 -2.71
CA ASP A 114 7.13 -1.69 -1.42
C ASP A 114 8.28 -0.66 -1.50
N ASP A 115 8.08 0.48 -0.83
CA ASP A 115 9.08 1.53 -0.69
C ASP A 115 9.26 1.92 0.79
N PRO A 116 10.00 1.12 1.56
CA PRO A 116 10.21 1.37 2.98
C PRO A 116 10.95 2.69 3.22
N ALA A 117 11.78 3.16 2.28
CA ALA A 117 12.48 4.43 2.40
C ALA A 117 11.51 5.62 2.28
N ALA A 118 10.57 5.59 1.32
CA ALA A 118 9.53 6.60 1.22
C ALA A 118 8.58 6.58 2.43
N GLY A 119 8.17 5.39 2.87
CA GLY A 119 7.37 5.24 4.08
C GLY A 119 8.09 5.80 5.30
N MET A 120 9.36 5.46 5.50
CA MET A 120 10.12 5.96 6.65
C MET A 120 10.36 7.48 6.57
N SER A 121 10.60 8.03 5.38
CA SER A 121 10.71 9.49 5.21
C SER A 121 9.44 10.20 5.70
N ALA A 122 8.25 9.72 5.31
CA ALA A 122 6.99 10.30 5.77
C ALA A 122 6.80 10.15 7.30
N ALA A 123 7.20 9.01 7.87
CA ALA A 123 7.15 8.79 9.31
C ALA A 123 8.11 9.72 10.08
N ILE A 124 9.30 10.02 9.54
CA ILE A 124 10.26 10.98 10.12
C ILE A 124 9.65 12.39 10.13
N ASP A 125 9.02 12.80 9.03
CA ASP A 125 8.38 14.11 8.93
C ASP A 125 7.23 14.25 9.95
N ALA A 126 6.41 13.20 10.10
CA ALA A 126 5.36 13.15 11.11
C ALA A 126 5.92 13.16 12.55
N TYR A 127 7.02 12.43 12.79
CA TYR A 127 7.73 12.45 14.07
C TYR A 127 8.24 13.85 14.43
N ALA A 128 8.81 14.58 13.46
CA ALA A 128 9.26 15.94 13.68
C ALA A 128 8.11 16.86 14.12
N GLY A 129 6.93 16.74 13.51
CA GLY A 129 5.73 17.48 13.91
C GLY A 129 5.22 17.09 15.31
N LEU A 130 5.22 15.79 15.64
CA LEU A 130 4.82 15.32 16.97
C LEU A 130 5.72 15.86 18.10
N LYS A 131 7.01 16.11 17.84
CA LYS A 131 7.91 16.70 18.85
C LYS A 131 7.53 18.12 19.24
N GLU A 132 6.77 18.84 18.40
CA GLU A 132 6.30 20.19 18.71
C GLU A 132 5.18 20.18 19.77
N THR A 133 4.37 19.13 19.80
CA THR A 133 3.24 18.97 20.72
C THR A 133 3.56 18.02 21.90
N HIS A 134 4.53 17.14 21.75
CA HIS A 134 5.00 16.18 22.75
C HIS A 134 6.48 16.41 23.07
N ALA A 135 6.79 17.39 23.92
CA ALA A 135 8.17 17.79 24.20
C ALA A 135 9.08 16.67 24.76
N ASP A 136 8.49 15.71 25.48
CA ASP A 136 9.21 14.55 26.04
C ASP A 136 9.28 13.36 25.07
N LEU A 137 8.66 13.46 23.89
CA LEU A 137 8.69 12.39 22.89
C LEU A 137 10.10 12.25 22.33
N LYS A 138 10.73 11.12 22.66
CA LYS A 138 12.03 10.75 22.12
C LYS A 138 12.05 9.29 21.72
N ILE A 139 12.18 9.06 20.42
CA ILE A 139 12.32 7.74 19.84
C ILE A 139 13.71 7.64 19.20
N ALA A 140 14.62 6.92 19.85
CA ALA A 140 16.05 6.93 19.52
C ALA A 140 16.34 6.59 18.05
N GLU A 141 15.63 5.61 17.49
CA GLU A 141 15.77 5.21 16.10
C GLU A 141 15.28 6.30 15.13
N PHE A 142 14.21 7.03 15.44
CA PHE A 142 13.79 8.17 14.62
C PHE A 142 14.81 9.32 14.66
N GLU A 143 15.45 9.57 15.80
CA GLU A 143 16.54 10.56 15.88
C GLU A 143 17.71 10.17 14.96
N GLN A 144 18.09 8.88 14.94
CA GLN A 144 19.13 8.38 14.04
C GLN A 144 18.73 8.50 12.57
N LEU A 145 17.49 8.13 12.24
CA LEU A 145 16.97 8.20 10.87
C LEU A 145 16.84 9.64 10.37
N LEU A 146 16.51 10.59 11.26
CA LEU A 146 16.45 12.01 10.94
C LEU A 146 17.84 12.58 10.64
N GLU A 147 18.87 12.20 11.40
CA GLU A 147 20.26 12.52 11.05
C GLU A 147 20.68 11.88 9.72
N ALA A 148 20.25 10.63 9.46
CA ALA A 148 20.50 9.97 8.19
C ALA A 148 19.82 10.68 7.00
N GLN A 149 18.60 11.17 7.19
CA GLN A 149 17.90 11.99 6.20
C GLN A 149 18.66 13.29 5.90
N ARG A 150 19.14 13.99 6.93
CA ARG A 150 19.99 15.19 6.78
C ARG A 150 21.31 14.92 6.07
N ALA A 151 21.89 13.74 6.29
CA ALA A 151 23.13 13.30 5.65
C ALA A 151 22.93 12.73 4.23
N GLY A 152 21.69 12.62 3.74
CA GLY A 152 21.39 12.07 2.41
C GLY A 152 21.59 10.55 2.30
N ASN A 153 21.64 9.82 3.43
CA ASN A 153 21.87 8.37 3.47
C ASN A 153 20.68 7.59 4.07
N LEU A 154 19.49 8.20 4.11
CA LEU A 154 18.27 7.60 4.68
C LEU A 154 17.98 6.19 4.14
N ALA A 155 18.05 5.98 2.82
CA ALA A 155 17.74 4.68 2.23
C ALA A 155 18.64 3.56 2.79
N SER A 156 19.95 3.81 2.92
CA SER A 156 20.89 2.85 3.52
C SER A 156 20.62 2.62 5.02
N ALA A 157 20.25 3.66 5.75
CA ALA A 157 19.89 3.54 7.17
C ALA A 157 18.60 2.72 7.38
N VAL A 158 17.60 2.91 6.51
CA VAL A 158 16.35 2.13 6.51
C VAL A 158 16.64 0.66 6.20
N ASP A 159 17.49 0.36 5.22
CA ASP A 159 17.88 -1.02 4.88
C ASP A 159 18.61 -1.71 6.04
N ALA A 160 19.54 -1.00 6.70
CA ALA A 160 20.23 -1.51 7.89
C ALA A 160 19.25 -1.82 9.02
N LEU A 161 18.32 -0.89 9.29
CA LEU A 161 17.28 -1.06 10.30
C LEU A 161 16.38 -2.26 9.96
N ALA A 162 15.89 -2.37 8.73
CA ALA A 162 15.06 -3.47 8.27
C ALA A 162 15.73 -4.83 8.48
N SER A 163 17.04 -4.89 8.25
CA SER A 163 17.88 -6.08 8.41
C SER A 163 18.24 -6.40 9.86
N GLY A 164 17.88 -5.53 10.82
CA GLY A 164 18.28 -5.66 12.23
C GLY A 164 19.77 -5.42 12.46
N VAL A 165 20.48 -4.88 11.47
CA VAL A 165 21.87 -4.48 11.58
C VAL A 165 21.88 -3.08 12.17
N LYS A 166 22.67 -2.84 13.23
CA LYS A 166 22.87 -1.47 13.72
C LYS A 166 23.49 -0.65 12.59
N ALA A 167 22.86 0.46 12.23
CA ALA A 167 23.44 1.43 11.32
C ALA A 167 24.85 1.84 11.83
N PRO A 168 25.85 1.95 10.93
CA PRO A 168 27.24 2.23 11.29
C PRO A 168 27.42 3.60 11.96
#